data_AF-A0A942I100-F1
#
_entry.id   AF-A0A942I100-F1
#
_cell.length_a   1.000
_cell.length_b   1.000
_cell.length_c   1.000
_cell.angle_alpha   90.00
_cell.angle_beta   90.00
_cell.angle_gamma   90.00
#
_symmetry.space_group_name_H-M   'P 1'
#
loop_
_entity.id
_entity.type
_entity.pdbx_description
1 polymer ?
#
loop_
_entity_poly.entity_id
_entity_poly.type
_entity_poly.pdbx_seq_one_letter_code
_entity_poly.pdbx_strand_id
1 'polypeptide(L)'
;MHWKQQVQLLEQEASFDIAIFLLEKVVKNNPNDVDAYIFLLFRLREMWLEGSVYWCNVSKDPLRDVKKEYYASKRDNYMAAAEKYFAESYHRFSENPEYLYYAAHILGHIAWYFGASDDLQSDLELRAVRMRYNAVLNMIDYYKELYDKEPNNVDVIKYAASIVNDPSLQEQLATKGAAAEYVIGGEVSWAKKILEDAHKDKAESK
;
A
#
# COMPACT_ATOMS: atom_id res chain seq x y z
N MET A 1 18.04 -6.81 10.32
CA MET A 1 18.03 -6.86 8.84
C MET A 1 17.22 -5.69 8.34
N HIS A 2 17.78 -4.81 7.49
CA HIS A 2 17.07 -3.63 6.96
C HIS A 2 16.20 -3.99 5.75
N TRP A 3 15.26 -4.93 5.95
CA TRP A 3 14.53 -5.56 4.85
C TRP A 3 13.70 -4.56 4.03
N LYS A 4 13.15 -3.51 4.66
CA LYS A 4 12.38 -2.47 3.95
C LYS A 4 13.19 -1.77 2.86
N GLN A 5 14.43 -1.39 3.17
CA GLN A 5 15.34 -0.77 2.20
C GLN A 5 15.71 -1.75 1.07
N GLN A 6 15.89 -3.03 1.40
CA GLN A 6 16.19 -4.06 0.41
C GLN A 6 14.99 -4.30 -0.52
N VAL A 7 13.76 -4.31 0.00
CA VAL A 7 12.54 -4.41 -0.81
C VAL A 7 12.42 -3.20 -1.73
N GLN A 8 12.63 -1.98 -1.20
CA GLN A 8 12.58 -0.77 -2.02
C GLN A 8 13.58 -0.79 -3.18
N LEU A 9 14.80 -1.27 -2.95
CA LEU A 9 15.80 -1.43 -4.02
C LEU A 9 15.33 -2.45 -5.08
N LEU A 10 14.75 -3.58 -4.66
CA LEU A 10 14.22 -4.58 -5.59
C LEU A 10 13.04 -4.05 -6.39
N GLU A 11 12.16 -3.23 -5.78
CA GLU A 11 11.04 -2.58 -6.46
C GLU A 11 11.54 -1.57 -7.51
N GLN A 12 12.56 -0.78 -7.19
CA GLN A 12 13.20 0.15 -8.14
C GLN A 12 13.88 -0.56 -9.31
N GLU A 13 14.37 -1.78 -9.08
CA GLU A 13 14.94 -2.66 -10.12
C GLU A 13 13.88 -3.51 -10.84
N ALA A 14 12.58 -3.30 -10.59
CA ALA A 14 11.49 -4.12 -11.07
C ALA A 14 11.65 -5.64 -10.79
N SER A 15 12.44 -6.00 -9.77
CA SER A 15 12.75 -7.36 -9.36
C SER A 15 11.71 -7.90 -8.37
N PHE A 16 10.44 -7.86 -8.76
CA PHE A 16 9.29 -8.11 -7.87
C PHE A 16 9.28 -9.54 -7.30
N ASP A 17 9.62 -10.55 -8.09
CA ASP A 17 9.68 -11.94 -7.63
C ASP A 17 10.67 -12.12 -6.48
N ILE A 18 11.82 -11.43 -6.58
CA ILE A 18 12.88 -11.45 -5.58
C ILE A 18 12.44 -10.68 -4.32
N ALA A 19 11.72 -9.57 -4.49
CA ALA A 19 11.14 -8.83 -3.37
C ALA A 19 10.17 -9.71 -2.58
N ILE A 20 9.33 -10.49 -3.28
CA ILE A 20 8.42 -11.43 -2.63
C ILE A 20 9.20 -12.53 -1.92
N PHE A 21 10.19 -13.15 -2.57
CA PHE A 21 11.04 -14.17 -1.93
C PHE A 21 11.72 -13.65 -0.65
N LEU A 22 12.19 -12.40 -0.66
CA LEU A 22 12.74 -11.73 0.50
C LEU A 22 11.69 -11.57 1.61
N LEU A 23 10.51 -11.06 1.27
CA LEU A 23 9.40 -10.84 2.20
C LEU A 23 8.89 -12.15 2.83
N GLU A 24 8.84 -13.24 2.07
CA GLU A 24 8.52 -14.58 2.58
C GLU A 24 9.49 -15.02 3.67
N LYS A 25 10.79 -14.74 3.50
CA LYS A 25 11.80 -14.99 4.54
C LYS A 25 11.62 -14.09 5.75
N VAL A 26 11.26 -12.83 5.54
CA VAL A 26 11.00 -11.87 6.63
C VAL A 26 9.82 -12.34 7.47
N VAL A 27 8.66 -12.65 6.87
CA VAL A 27 7.48 -13.12 7.64
C VAL A 27 7.72 -14.47 8.29
N LYS A 28 8.50 -15.37 7.66
CA LYS A 28 8.89 -16.64 8.27
C LYS A 28 9.73 -16.44 9.54
N ASN A 29 10.65 -15.47 9.53
CA ASN A 29 11.55 -15.19 10.65
C ASN A 29 10.92 -14.26 11.69
N ASN A 30 9.94 -13.45 11.31
CA ASN A 30 9.22 -12.52 12.17
C ASN A 30 7.71 -12.53 11.85
N PRO A 31 6.98 -13.57 12.28
CA PRO A 31 5.57 -13.76 11.91
C PRO A 31 4.62 -12.74 12.55
N ASN A 32 5.11 -11.89 13.45
CA ASN A 32 4.32 -10.82 14.07
C ASN A 32 4.58 -9.44 13.43
N ASP A 33 5.35 -9.39 12.34
CA ASP A 33 5.67 -8.16 11.61
C ASP A 33 4.54 -7.81 10.64
N VAL A 34 3.60 -6.97 11.09
CA VAL A 34 2.44 -6.52 10.29
C VAL A 34 2.89 -5.89 8.98
N ASP A 35 3.94 -5.08 9.01
CA ASP A 35 4.46 -4.40 7.82
C ASP A 35 4.98 -5.40 6.79
N ALA A 36 5.70 -6.44 7.23
CA ALA A 36 6.18 -7.45 6.31
C ALA A 36 5.04 -8.15 5.57
N TYR A 37 3.90 -8.41 6.23
CA TYR A 37 2.72 -8.95 5.55
C TYR A 37 2.04 -7.93 4.64
N ILE A 38 1.91 -6.66 5.05
CA ILE A 38 1.34 -5.61 4.18
C ILE A 38 2.14 -5.51 2.87
N PHE A 39 3.47 -5.44 2.96
CA PHE A 39 4.34 -5.40 1.79
C PHE A 39 4.22 -6.68 0.95
N LEU A 40 4.16 -7.85 1.59
CA LEU A 40 4.04 -9.13 0.91
C LEU A 40 2.71 -9.26 0.14
N LEU A 41 1.59 -8.92 0.77
CA LEU A 41 0.27 -8.97 0.15
C LEU A 41 0.19 -7.98 -1.02
N PHE A 42 0.69 -6.76 -0.83
CA PHE A 42 0.75 -5.77 -1.91
C PHE A 42 1.56 -6.29 -3.10
N ARG A 43 2.76 -6.84 -2.86
CA ARG A 43 3.58 -7.38 -3.95
C ARG A 43 2.92 -8.57 -4.66
N LEU A 44 2.22 -9.43 -3.93
CA LEU A 44 1.47 -10.54 -4.51
C LEU A 44 0.30 -10.05 -5.38
N ARG A 45 -0.39 -8.97 -4.98
CA ARG A 45 -1.36 -8.27 -5.84
C ARG A 45 -0.72 -7.78 -7.13
N GLU A 46 0.42 -7.11 -7.04
CA GLU A 46 1.08 -6.55 -8.23
C GLU A 46 1.52 -7.63 -9.21
N MET A 47 1.92 -8.81 -8.71
CA MET A 47 2.22 -9.96 -9.56
C MET A 47 1.01 -10.48 -10.34
N TRP A 48 -0.20 -10.35 -9.81
CA TRP A 48 -1.41 -10.67 -10.56
C TRP A 48 -1.67 -9.66 -11.69
N LEU A 49 -1.41 -8.37 -11.45
CA LEU A 49 -1.61 -7.30 -12.43
C LEU A 49 -0.54 -7.27 -13.52
N GLU A 50 0.73 -7.30 -13.13
CA GLU A 50 1.86 -7.02 -14.03
C GLU A 50 2.59 -8.29 -14.48
N GLY A 51 2.42 -9.40 -13.77
CA GLY A 51 3.22 -10.60 -13.96
C GLY A 51 4.69 -10.41 -13.56
N SER A 52 5.53 -11.40 -13.86
CA SER A 52 6.97 -11.32 -13.59
C SER A 52 7.64 -10.40 -14.61
N VAL A 53 8.21 -9.30 -14.13
CA VAL A 53 8.99 -8.37 -14.95
C VAL A 53 10.49 -8.66 -14.76
N TYR A 54 11.19 -9.01 -15.84
CA TYR A 54 12.63 -9.34 -15.80
C TYR A 54 13.48 -8.21 -16.41
N TRP A 55 13.60 -7.08 -15.74
CA TRP A 55 14.60 -6.06 -16.11
C TRP A 55 15.83 -6.17 -15.18
N CYS A 56 16.73 -7.10 -15.49
CA CYS A 56 17.96 -7.26 -14.72
C CYS A 56 19.05 -6.29 -15.22
N ASN A 57 19.32 -5.20 -14.50
CA ASN A 57 20.58 -4.48 -14.64
C ASN A 57 21.49 -4.88 -13.47
N VAL A 58 22.37 -5.85 -13.71
CA VAL A 58 23.27 -6.38 -12.69
C VAL A 58 24.57 -5.59 -12.70
N SER A 59 24.70 -4.57 -11.84
CA SER A 59 26.05 -4.13 -11.45
C SER A 59 26.09 -3.56 -10.03
N LYS A 60 26.99 -4.13 -9.22
CA LYS A 60 27.28 -3.82 -7.79
C LYS A 60 26.13 -4.06 -6.81
N ASP A 61 25.55 -5.26 -6.92
CA ASP A 61 24.33 -5.67 -6.22
C ASP A 61 24.52 -5.95 -4.71
N PRO A 62 24.00 -5.09 -3.80
CA PRO A 62 23.99 -5.36 -2.35
C PRO A 62 23.05 -6.51 -1.95
N LEU A 63 22.28 -7.06 -2.89
CA LEU A 63 21.30 -8.13 -2.72
C LEU A 63 21.70 -9.44 -3.40
N ARG A 64 22.97 -9.56 -3.84
CA ARG A 64 23.53 -10.73 -4.53
C ARG A 64 23.12 -12.06 -3.90
N ASP A 65 23.19 -12.16 -2.58
CA ASP A 65 22.88 -13.40 -1.87
C ASP A 65 21.39 -13.76 -1.95
N VAL A 66 20.50 -12.79 -1.80
CA VAL A 66 19.05 -12.97 -1.95
C VAL A 66 18.71 -13.40 -3.37
N LYS A 67 19.31 -12.76 -4.39
CA LYS A 67 19.08 -13.14 -5.80
C LYS A 67 19.59 -14.56 -6.09
N LYS A 68 20.76 -14.93 -5.56
CA LYS A 68 21.33 -16.26 -5.74
C LYS A 68 20.44 -17.35 -5.11
N GLU A 69 19.91 -17.10 -3.91
CA GLU A 69 18.95 -18.01 -3.28
C GLU A 69 17.65 -18.11 -4.09
N TYR A 70 17.13 -16.97 -4.58
CA TYR A 70 15.93 -16.94 -5.43
C TYR A 70 16.10 -17.79 -6.69
N TYR A 71 17.17 -17.60 -7.47
CA TYR A 71 17.40 -18.38 -8.69
C TYR A 71 17.65 -19.88 -8.43
N ALA A 72 18.02 -20.25 -7.21
CA ALA A 72 18.09 -21.64 -6.79
C ALA A 72 16.72 -22.20 -6.37
N SER A 73 15.76 -21.33 -6.04
CA SER A 73 14.38 -21.69 -5.72
C SER A 73 13.55 -21.81 -7.00
N LYS A 74 12.80 -22.92 -7.14
CA LYS A 74 11.81 -23.08 -8.22
C LYS A 74 10.48 -22.53 -7.72
N ARG A 75 10.13 -21.31 -8.10
CA ARG A 75 8.87 -20.68 -7.67
C ARG A 75 7.97 -20.45 -8.87
N ASP A 76 6.85 -21.17 -8.88
CA ASP A 76 6.00 -21.24 -10.07
C ASP A 76 4.53 -20.82 -9.80
N ASN A 77 4.12 -20.53 -8.55
CA ASN A 77 2.71 -20.23 -8.23
C ASN A 77 2.53 -19.10 -7.20
N TYR A 78 2.24 -17.90 -7.69
CA TYR A 78 1.98 -16.69 -6.88
C TYR A 78 0.58 -16.67 -6.25
N MET A 79 -0.43 -17.29 -6.89
CA MET A 79 -1.80 -17.35 -6.35
C MET A 79 -1.84 -18.17 -5.06
N ALA A 80 -1.22 -19.35 -5.06
CA ALA A 80 -1.14 -20.18 -3.86
C ALA A 80 -0.39 -19.47 -2.71
N ALA A 81 0.59 -18.62 -3.04
CA ALA A 81 1.27 -17.79 -2.05
C ALA A 81 0.34 -16.68 -1.52
N ALA A 82 -0.41 -16.01 -2.39
CA ALA A 82 -1.40 -14.99 -2.02
C ALA A 82 -2.44 -15.55 -1.04
N GLU A 83 -3.06 -16.68 -1.37
CA GLU A 83 -4.01 -17.37 -0.49
C GLU A 83 -3.40 -17.72 0.87
N LYS A 84 -2.22 -18.35 0.85
CA LYS A 84 -1.52 -18.76 2.07
C LYS A 84 -1.23 -17.57 2.99
N TYR A 85 -0.58 -16.53 2.48
CA TYR A 85 -0.12 -15.41 3.32
C TYR A 85 -1.27 -14.49 3.70
N PHE A 86 -2.33 -14.40 2.90
CA PHE A 86 -3.55 -13.73 3.32
C PHE A 86 -4.21 -14.46 4.49
N ALA A 87 -4.47 -15.76 4.35
CA ALA A 87 -5.07 -16.55 5.44
C ALA A 87 -4.23 -16.49 6.73
N GLU A 88 -2.91 -16.61 6.59
CA GLU A 88 -1.98 -16.54 7.71
C GLU A 88 -2.00 -15.17 8.41
N SER A 89 -1.91 -14.08 7.64
CA SER A 89 -1.92 -12.73 8.21
C SER A 89 -3.28 -12.36 8.78
N TYR A 90 -4.38 -12.76 8.14
CA TYR A 90 -5.72 -12.48 8.60
C TYR A 90 -6.00 -13.15 9.95
N HIS A 91 -5.58 -14.41 10.10
CA HIS A 91 -5.67 -15.12 11.37
C HIS A 91 -4.91 -14.39 12.49
N ARG A 92 -3.75 -13.78 12.18
CA ARG A 92 -2.90 -13.11 13.17
C ARG A 92 -3.37 -11.69 13.51
N PHE A 93 -3.82 -10.93 12.52
CA PHE A 93 -3.95 -9.48 12.60
C PHE A 93 -5.36 -8.98 12.35
N SER A 94 -6.37 -9.84 12.43
CA SER A 94 -7.78 -9.46 12.28
C SER A 94 -8.24 -8.39 13.29
N GLU A 95 -7.53 -8.19 14.40
CA GLU A 95 -7.80 -7.11 15.37
C GLU A 95 -6.81 -5.95 15.28
N ASN A 96 -5.93 -5.92 14.26
CA ASN A 96 -5.01 -4.81 14.02
C ASN A 96 -5.63 -3.85 12.97
N PRO A 97 -5.93 -2.60 13.35
CA PRO A 97 -6.66 -1.68 12.49
C PRO A 97 -5.90 -1.26 11.22
N GLU A 98 -4.57 -1.16 11.31
CA GLU A 98 -3.70 -0.85 10.20
C GLU A 98 -3.68 -1.99 9.17
N TYR A 99 -3.52 -3.23 9.65
CA TYR A 99 -3.60 -4.41 8.80
C TYR A 99 -4.94 -4.49 8.08
N LEU A 100 -6.06 -4.30 8.81
CA LEU A 100 -7.40 -4.33 8.23
C LEU A 100 -7.54 -3.28 7.10
N TYR A 101 -7.08 -2.06 7.34
CA TYR A 101 -7.15 -0.98 6.36
C TYR A 101 -6.35 -1.30 5.09
N TYR A 102 -5.08 -1.71 5.24
CA TYR A 102 -4.23 -2.05 4.09
C TYR A 102 -4.72 -3.29 3.35
N ALA A 103 -5.12 -4.34 4.08
CA ALA A 103 -5.64 -5.57 3.49
C ALA A 103 -6.90 -5.30 2.65
N ALA A 104 -7.82 -4.46 3.13
CA ALA A 104 -9.01 -4.07 2.37
C ALA A 104 -8.63 -3.46 1.01
N HIS A 105 -7.72 -2.47 1.00
CA HIS A 105 -7.34 -1.75 -0.22
C HIS A 105 -6.49 -2.62 -1.17
N ILE A 106 -5.68 -3.53 -0.63
CA ILE A 106 -4.89 -4.49 -1.41
C ILE A 106 -5.80 -5.53 -2.07
N LEU A 107 -6.76 -6.10 -1.32
CA LEU A 107 -7.71 -7.07 -1.87
C LEU A 107 -8.52 -6.46 -3.01
N GLY A 108 -9.06 -5.26 -2.83
CA GLY A 108 -9.85 -4.55 -3.85
C GLY A 108 -10.79 -5.47 -4.64
N HIS A 109 -10.76 -5.35 -5.97
CA HIS A 109 -11.56 -6.17 -6.89
C HIS A 109 -10.97 -7.56 -7.19
N ILE A 110 -9.96 -7.99 -6.45
CA ILE A 110 -9.22 -9.25 -6.67
C ILE A 110 -9.22 -10.15 -5.44
N ALA A 111 -10.21 -10.02 -4.57
CA ALA A 111 -10.35 -10.84 -3.36
C ALA A 111 -10.23 -12.35 -3.65
N TRP A 112 -10.81 -12.81 -4.77
CA TRP A 112 -10.71 -14.19 -5.24
C TRP A 112 -9.27 -14.68 -5.46
N TYR A 113 -8.34 -13.80 -5.86
CA TYR A 113 -6.92 -14.14 -6.05
C TYR A 113 -6.22 -14.47 -4.73
N PHE A 114 -6.73 -13.92 -3.63
CA PHE A 114 -6.28 -14.19 -2.25
C PHE A 114 -7.13 -15.26 -1.55
N GLY A 115 -8.04 -15.93 -2.26
CA GLY A 115 -8.94 -16.91 -1.67
C GLY A 115 -9.97 -16.30 -0.70
N ALA A 116 -10.24 -15.00 -0.82
CA ALA A 116 -11.21 -14.27 -0.05
C ALA A 116 -12.54 -14.10 -0.81
N SER A 117 -13.64 -13.93 -0.07
CA SER A 117 -14.93 -13.52 -0.65
C SER A 117 -14.93 -12.04 -1.01
N ASP A 118 -15.68 -11.67 -2.05
CA ASP A 118 -15.79 -10.28 -2.52
C ASP A 118 -16.27 -9.32 -1.41
N ASP A 119 -17.15 -9.79 -0.51
CA ASP A 119 -17.68 -8.99 0.60
C ASP A 119 -16.64 -8.69 1.70
N LEU A 120 -15.52 -9.43 1.74
CA LEU A 120 -14.55 -9.32 2.82
C LEU A 120 -13.88 -7.96 2.81
N GLN A 121 -13.60 -7.39 1.63
CA GLN A 121 -12.97 -6.08 1.49
C GLN A 121 -13.74 -5.01 2.29
N SER A 122 -15.06 -4.93 2.10
CA SER A 122 -15.89 -3.96 2.80
C SER A 122 -15.96 -4.21 4.31
N ASP A 123 -15.97 -5.47 4.77
CA ASP A 123 -15.92 -5.78 6.21
C ASP A 123 -14.63 -5.27 6.86
N LEU A 124 -13.46 -5.55 6.25
CA LEU A 124 -12.16 -5.11 6.76
C LEU A 124 -12.10 -3.58 6.86
N GLU A 125 -12.54 -2.89 5.81
CA GLU A 125 -12.55 -1.43 5.77
C GLU A 125 -13.47 -0.83 6.85
N LEU A 126 -14.71 -1.32 6.97
CA LEU A 126 -15.66 -0.86 7.99
C LEU A 126 -15.13 -1.08 9.41
N ARG A 127 -14.43 -2.20 9.65
CA ARG A 127 -13.79 -2.48 10.95
C ARG A 127 -12.65 -1.50 11.22
N ALA A 128 -11.77 -1.25 10.26
CA ALA A 128 -10.70 -0.26 10.41
C ALA A 128 -11.25 1.16 10.70
N VAL A 129 -12.31 1.56 10.00
CA VAL A 129 -13.02 2.83 10.21
C VAL A 129 -13.62 2.91 11.62
N ARG A 130 -14.27 1.84 12.10
CA ARG A 130 -14.82 1.78 13.48
C ARG A 130 -13.74 1.89 14.55
N MET A 131 -12.54 1.40 14.24
CA MET A 131 -11.35 1.53 15.08
C MET A 131 -10.62 2.88 14.92
N ARG A 132 -11.15 3.77 14.09
CA ARG A 132 -10.64 5.13 13.81
C ARG A 132 -9.26 5.18 13.15
N TYR A 133 -8.88 4.13 12.43
CA TYR A 133 -7.66 4.17 11.62
C TYR A 133 -7.83 5.11 10.44
N ASN A 134 -6.84 5.97 10.18
CA ASN A 134 -6.87 6.97 9.12
C ASN A 134 -8.17 7.80 9.08
N ALA A 135 -8.72 8.16 10.25
CA ALA A 135 -10.01 8.83 10.36
C ALA A 135 -10.11 10.16 9.56
N VAL A 136 -8.97 10.80 9.29
CA VAL A 136 -8.86 11.99 8.42
C VAL A 136 -9.31 11.71 6.98
N LEU A 137 -9.31 10.46 6.52
CA LEU A 137 -9.73 10.03 5.19
C LEU A 137 -11.20 9.59 5.11
N ASN A 138 -11.92 9.45 6.23
CA ASN A 138 -13.28 8.88 6.23
C ASN A 138 -14.31 9.67 5.41
N MET A 139 -14.05 10.96 5.14
CA MET A 139 -14.95 11.85 4.39
C MET A 139 -14.41 12.15 2.99
N ILE A 140 -13.41 11.41 2.52
CA ILE A 140 -12.66 11.74 1.30
C ILE A 140 -13.57 11.78 0.07
N ASP A 141 -14.47 10.80 -0.07
CA ASP A 141 -15.38 10.73 -1.21
C ASP A 141 -16.39 11.88 -1.20
N TYR A 142 -16.91 12.24 -0.02
CA TYR A 142 -17.79 13.40 0.13
C TYR A 142 -17.09 14.69 -0.32
N TYR A 143 -15.84 14.92 0.11
CA TYR A 143 -15.12 16.13 -0.26
C TYR A 143 -14.63 16.13 -1.70
N LYS A 144 -14.36 14.98 -2.31
CA LYS A 144 -14.12 14.85 -3.76
C LYS A 144 -15.36 15.25 -4.55
N GLU A 145 -16.51 14.70 -4.21
CA GLU A 145 -17.78 15.04 -4.87
C GLU A 145 -18.12 16.54 -4.70
N LEU A 146 -17.87 17.10 -3.52
CA LEU A 146 -18.06 18.52 -3.27
C LEU A 146 -17.09 19.38 -4.10
N TYR A 147 -15.83 18.98 -4.22
CA TYR A 147 -14.84 19.69 -5.05
C TYR A 147 -15.25 19.73 -6.53
N ASP A 148 -15.75 18.61 -7.06
CA ASP A 148 -16.20 18.54 -8.47
C ASP A 148 -17.35 19.51 -8.76
N LYS A 149 -18.18 19.82 -7.76
CA LYS A 149 -19.30 20.77 -7.86
C LYS A 149 -18.89 22.21 -7.52
N GLU A 150 -18.03 22.37 -6.52
CA GLU A 150 -17.63 23.65 -5.94
C GLU A 150 -16.11 23.69 -5.66
N PRO A 151 -15.27 23.89 -6.70
CA PRO A 151 -13.80 23.81 -6.55
C PRO A 151 -13.20 24.80 -5.53
N ASN A 152 -13.87 25.94 -5.33
CA ASN A 152 -13.44 27.00 -4.42
C ASN A 152 -14.09 26.93 -3.04
N ASN A 153 -14.73 25.81 -2.70
CA ASN A 153 -15.35 25.63 -1.39
C ASN A 153 -14.28 25.62 -0.28
N VAL A 154 -14.47 26.50 0.71
CA VAL A 154 -13.50 26.69 1.81
C VAL A 154 -13.34 25.42 2.66
N ASP A 155 -14.40 24.64 2.83
CA ASP A 155 -14.34 23.42 3.65
C ASP A 155 -13.60 22.30 2.94
N VAL A 156 -13.68 22.23 1.60
CA VAL A 156 -12.83 21.34 0.79
C VAL A 156 -11.34 21.69 0.97
N ILE A 157 -10.99 22.97 0.88
CA ILE A 157 -9.60 23.43 1.06
C ILE A 157 -9.09 23.12 2.47
N LYS A 158 -9.91 23.34 3.51
CA LYS A 158 -9.56 23.00 4.90
C LYS A 158 -9.37 21.50 5.07
N TYR A 159 -10.24 20.69 4.47
CA TYR A 159 -10.14 19.24 4.54
C TYR A 159 -8.88 18.73 3.82
N ALA A 160 -8.58 19.23 2.63
CA ALA A 160 -7.34 18.95 1.92
C ALA A 160 -6.09 19.32 2.76
N ALA A 161 -6.12 20.48 3.44
CA ALA A 161 -5.06 20.87 4.37
C ALA A 161 -4.92 19.88 5.54
N SER A 162 -6.02 19.33 6.05
CA SER A 162 -5.97 18.34 7.13
C SER A 162 -5.27 17.04 6.71
N ILE A 163 -5.50 16.58 5.48
CA ILE A 163 -4.85 15.38 4.92
C ILE A 163 -3.35 15.61 4.73
N VAL A 164 -2.97 16.73 4.09
CA VAL A 164 -1.56 17.02 3.80
C VAL A 164 -0.74 17.20 5.09
N ASN A 165 -1.36 17.75 6.14
CA ASN A 165 -0.69 17.99 7.41
C ASN A 165 -0.85 16.83 8.43
N ASP A 166 -1.52 15.74 8.07
CA ASP A 166 -1.70 14.60 8.99
C ASP A 166 -0.37 13.84 9.19
N PRO A 167 0.20 13.82 10.41
CA PRO A 167 1.50 13.19 10.65
C PRO A 167 1.48 11.67 10.43
N SER A 168 0.35 11.00 10.69
CA SER A 168 0.24 9.56 10.53
C SER A 168 0.26 9.16 9.06
N LEU A 169 -0.38 9.94 8.18
CA LEU A 169 -0.30 9.72 6.74
C LEU A 169 1.12 9.96 6.20
N GLN A 170 1.81 11.00 6.68
CA GLN A 170 3.21 11.25 6.28
C GLN A 170 4.14 10.12 6.74
N GLU A 171 3.95 9.61 7.96
CA GLU A 171 4.73 8.47 8.47
C GLU A 171 4.48 7.21 7.63
N GLN A 172 3.22 6.92 7.28
CA GLN A 172 2.89 5.78 6.42
C GLN A 172 3.57 5.88 5.05
N LEU A 173 3.49 7.04 4.38
CA LEU A 173 4.18 7.28 3.11
C LEU A 173 5.70 7.15 3.23
N ALA A 174 6.28 7.59 4.35
CA ALA A 174 7.72 7.49 4.56
C ALA A 174 8.22 6.07 4.88
N THR A 175 7.37 5.23 5.49
CA THR A 175 7.81 3.96 6.10
C THR A 175 7.27 2.70 5.42
N LYS A 176 6.26 2.82 4.56
CA LYS A 176 5.61 1.68 3.90
C LYS A 176 5.81 1.61 2.39
N GLY A 177 6.64 2.49 1.83
CA GLY A 177 7.04 2.47 0.44
C GLY A 177 5.84 2.43 -0.51
N ALA A 178 5.95 1.62 -1.56
CA ALA A 178 4.95 1.55 -2.61
C ALA A 178 3.56 1.06 -2.13
N ALA A 179 3.47 0.34 -1.01
CA ALA A 179 2.18 -0.06 -0.45
C ALA A 179 1.38 1.15 0.07
N ALA A 180 2.03 2.09 0.78
CA ALA A 180 1.36 3.33 1.21
C ALA A 180 1.09 4.26 0.02
N GLU A 181 1.99 4.34 -0.94
CA GLU A 181 1.74 5.12 -2.16
C GLU A 181 0.49 4.64 -2.89
N TYR A 182 0.30 3.32 -2.99
CA TYR A 182 -0.90 2.74 -3.57
C TYR A 182 -2.16 3.01 -2.73
N VAL A 183 -2.10 2.78 -1.41
CA VAL A 183 -3.29 2.85 -0.55
C VAL A 183 -3.73 4.28 -0.24
N ILE A 184 -2.80 5.18 0.10
CA ILE A 184 -3.12 6.55 0.55
C ILE A 184 -2.49 7.65 -0.32
N GLY A 185 -1.55 7.31 -1.21
CA GLY A 185 -0.82 8.30 -2.00
C GLY A 185 -1.70 9.07 -2.98
N GLY A 186 -2.72 8.42 -3.55
CA GLY A 186 -3.72 9.08 -4.40
C GLY A 186 -4.49 10.18 -3.65
N GLU A 187 -4.88 9.91 -2.40
CA GLU A 187 -5.63 10.85 -1.57
C GLU A 187 -4.80 12.04 -1.13
N VAL A 188 -3.55 11.79 -0.74
CA VAL A 188 -2.61 12.87 -0.40
C VAL A 188 -2.28 13.72 -1.64
N SER A 189 -2.17 13.10 -2.82
CA SER A 189 -1.90 13.81 -4.07
C SER A 189 -3.07 14.69 -4.50
N TRP A 190 -4.30 14.18 -4.39
CA TRP A 190 -5.52 14.96 -4.60
C TRP A 190 -5.57 16.19 -3.67
N ALA A 191 -5.30 15.98 -2.38
CA ALA A 191 -5.31 17.06 -1.39
C ALA A 191 -4.24 18.12 -1.69
N LYS A 192 -3.03 17.72 -2.07
CA LYS A 192 -1.96 18.66 -2.50
C LYS A 192 -2.39 19.51 -3.68
N LYS A 193 -2.99 18.89 -4.71
CA LYS A 193 -3.46 19.60 -5.90
C LYS A 193 -4.48 20.70 -5.56
N ILE A 194 -5.43 20.41 -4.68
CA ILE A 194 -6.43 21.41 -4.23
C ILE A 194 -5.75 22.62 -3.58
N LEU A 195 -4.75 22.39 -2.73
CA LEU A 195 -4.02 23.48 -2.08
C LEU A 195 -3.21 24.31 -3.08
N GLU A 196 -2.60 23.66 -4.08
CA GLU A 196 -1.88 24.35 -5.16
C GLU A 196 -2.82 25.23 -5.99
N ASP A 197 -3.99 24.73 -6.36
CA ASP A 197 -4.98 25.46 -7.15
C ASP A 197 -5.53 26.66 -6.34
N ALA A 198 -5.85 26.47 -5.06
CA ALA A 198 -6.30 27.55 -4.17
C ALA A 198 -5.22 28.65 -3.94
N HIS A 199 -3.94 28.33 -4.09
CA HIS A 199 -2.85 29.31 -3.99
C HIS A 199 -2.71 30.15 -5.26
N LYS A 200 -2.97 29.57 -6.44
CA LYS A 200 -2.92 30.27 -7.74
C LYS A 200 -4.04 31.30 -7.85
N ASP A 201 -5.27 30.96 -7.48
CA ASP A 201 -6.42 31.87 -7.53
C ASP A 201 -6.22 33.14 -6.66
N LYS A 202 -5.52 32.98 -5.53
CA LYS A 202 -5.14 34.12 -4.66
C LYS A 202 -4.04 35.00 -5.24
N ALA A 203 -3.19 34.46 -6.11
CA ALA A 203 -2.11 35.19 -6.77
C ALA A 203 -2.62 35.98 -7.98
N GLU A 204 -3.63 35.47 -8.69
CA GLU A 204 -4.24 36.13 -9.86
C GLU A 204 -5.29 37.19 -9.49
N SER A 205 -5.78 37.19 -8.24
CA SER A 205 -6.73 38.17 -7.71
C SER A 205 -6.08 39.43 -7.10
N LYS A 206 -4.76 39.60 -7.22
CA LYS A 206 -3.99 40.76 -6.72
C LYS A 206 -3.41 41.58 -7.85
#